data_AF-A0A2V9B5V4-F1
#
_entry.id   AF-A0A2V9B5V4-F1
#
_cell.length_a   1.000
_cell.length_b   1.000
_cell.length_c   1.000
_cell.angle_alpha   90.00
_cell.angle_beta   90.00
_cell.angle_gamma   90.00
#
_symmetry.space_group_name_H-M   'P 1'
#
loop_
_entity.id
_entity.type
_entity.pdbx_description
1 polymer ?
#
loop_
_entity_poly.entity_id
_entity_poly.type
_entity_poly.pdbx_seq_one_letter_code
_entity_poly.pdbx_strand_id
1 'polypeptide(L)'
;MGVNYFRWDTAKFGAEEYWHGLLNHDRSKSPGFDEIVRTVKELKSLGKAGLESSYVAETAFSFDLDSDWALGVQPGNRKLSYAAQLMAWYGSVASANVGTDLIRLDGDLSKYKAVFAPVQYVVSAKQAENVRSYVRNGGVFVTSFRLGVKDETSQIVDMPLPGLLRDVMGVTVKDYVPIYNEKIAVQFGTELAGPDAECALWADLLTPQTATVLAKYTGAYEGAAAITVNAFGKGKAVYIGADLDAKSLARVLQALLAMSGSKSAFGAPTGVEVTRRQAGEMPSMGALRCAGLMRWCWRGSDQRPAPGDQKQSPLALLGFR
;
A
#
# COMPACT_ATOMS: atom_id res chain seq x y z
N MET A 1 -7.22 -13.70 17.10
CA MET A 1 -7.36 -12.23 17.22
C MET A 1 -7.26 -11.84 18.68
N GLY A 2 -6.54 -10.77 19.02
CA GLY A 2 -6.43 -10.28 20.39
C GLY A 2 -6.09 -8.79 20.40
N VAL A 3 -6.56 -8.07 21.42
CA VAL A 3 -6.21 -6.67 21.69
C VAL A 3 -5.59 -6.66 23.08
N ASN A 4 -4.34 -6.21 23.18
CA ASN A 4 -3.62 -6.08 24.44
C ASN A 4 -3.24 -4.62 24.64
N TYR A 5 -3.44 -4.13 25.86
CA TYR A 5 -3.04 -2.77 26.23
C TYR A 5 -1.72 -2.84 26.98
N PHE A 6 -0.73 -2.11 26.48
CA PHE A 6 0.42 -1.72 27.28
C PHE A 6 0.07 -0.37 27.92
N ARG A 7 -0.27 -0.30 29.21
CA ARG A 7 -0.13 -1.31 30.29
C ARG A 7 -1.35 -1.30 31.22
N TRP A 8 -1.42 -2.22 32.18
CA TRP A 8 -2.51 -2.27 33.16
C TRP A 8 -2.43 -1.10 34.15
N ASP A 9 -1.36 -1.05 34.96
CA ASP A 9 -1.08 0.02 35.93
C ASP A 9 -0.04 1.00 35.37
N THR A 10 -0.27 2.30 35.51
CA THR A 10 0.73 3.34 35.18
C THR A 10 1.96 3.22 36.09
N ALA A 11 3.16 3.28 35.49
CA ALA A 11 4.41 3.25 36.25
C ALA A 11 4.59 4.52 37.09
N LYS A 12 5.26 4.40 38.24
CA LYS A 12 5.54 5.53 39.14
C LYS A 12 6.99 6.03 39.07
N PHE A 13 7.83 5.36 38.29
CA PHE A 13 9.24 5.66 38.10
C PHE A 13 9.75 4.98 36.84
N GLY A 14 10.84 5.51 36.27
CA GLY A 14 11.52 4.96 35.10
C GLY A 14 11.08 5.64 33.80
N ALA A 15 11.64 5.20 32.68
CA ALA A 15 11.49 5.87 31.38
C ALA A 15 10.04 5.93 30.85
N GLU A 16 9.13 5.10 31.38
CA GLU A 16 7.75 4.97 30.89
C GLU A 16 6.70 5.54 31.86
N GLU A 17 7.08 6.36 32.84
CA GLU A 17 6.16 6.92 33.84
C GLU A 17 5.02 7.77 33.24
N TYR A 18 5.23 8.30 32.03
CA TYR A 18 4.21 9.05 31.27
C TYR A 18 3.50 8.20 30.19
N TRP A 19 3.85 6.93 30.04
CA TRP A 19 3.08 5.97 29.23
C TRP A 19 1.99 5.36 30.10
N HIS A 20 0.88 6.09 30.23
CA HIS A 20 -0.20 5.72 31.14
C HIS A 20 -0.89 4.41 30.75
N GLY A 21 -1.30 3.66 31.77
CA GLY A 21 -2.06 2.43 31.64
C GLY A 21 -3.57 2.63 31.69
N LEU A 22 -4.30 1.52 31.78
CA LEU A 22 -5.75 1.52 32.02
C LEU A 22 -6.09 2.17 33.36
N LEU A 23 -5.23 1.98 34.36
CA LEU A 23 -5.30 2.62 35.67
C LEU A 23 -4.23 3.71 35.79
N ASN A 24 -4.60 4.82 36.42
CA ASN A 24 -3.67 5.90 36.76
C ASN A 24 -2.65 5.43 37.81
N HIS A 25 -1.64 6.25 38.12
CA HIS A 25 -0.58 5.91 39.08
C HIS A 25 -1.10 5.68 40.52
N ASP A 26 -2.26 6.23 40.85
CA ASP A 26 -2.99 6.03 42.12
C ASP A 26 -4.02 4.87 42.05
N ARG A 27 -4.04 4.12 40.93
CA ARG A 27 -4.99 3.05 40.60
C ARG A 27 -6.44 3.47 40.40
N SER A 28 -6.73 4.77 40.32
CA SER A 28 -8.01 5.24 39.81
C SER A 28 -8.16 4.93 38.32
N LYS A 29 -9.39 4.91 37.81
CA LYS A 29 -9.67 4.65 36.40
C LYS A 29 -9.12 5.78 35.52
N SER A 30 -8.44 5.44 34.42
CA SER A 30 -8.13 6.42 33.38
C SER A 30 -9.40 6.90 32.65
N PRO A 31 -9.37 8.07 31.97
CA PRO A 31 -10.53 8.57 31.21
C PRO A 31 -11.08 7.57 30.17
N GLY A 32 -10.23 6.72 29.61
CA GLY A 32 -10.61 5.71 28.61
C GLY A 32 -11.06 4.36 29.19
N PHE A 33 -11.02 4.16 30.51
CA PHE A 33 -11.26 2.85 31.13
C PHE A 33 -12.62 2.27 30.77
N ASP A 34 -13.70 3.05 30.92
CA ASP A 34 -15.05 2.54 30.66
C ASP A 34 -15.32 2.32 29.15
N GLU A 35 -14.67 3.08 28.27
CA GLU A 35 -14.69 2.86 26.81
C GLU A 35 -14.00 1.53 26.44
N ILE A 36 -12.85 1.24 27.06
CA ILE A 36 -12.14 -0.03 26.88
C ILE A 36 -13.00 -1.20 27.37
N VAL A 37 -13.64 -1.08 28.55
CA VAL A 37 -14.55 -2.11 29.06
C VAL A 37 -15.70 -2.38 28.09
N ARG A 38 -16.30 -1.32 27.51
CA ARG A 38 -17.34 -1.46 26.48
C ARG A 38 -16.78 -2.17 25.24
N THR A 39 -15.64 -1.71 24.72
CA THR A 39 -14.98 -2.28 23.53
C THR A 39 -14.68 -3.76 23.71
N VAL A 40 -14.16 -4.16 24.87
CA VAL A 40 -13.88 -5.58 25.17
C VAL A 40 -15.16 -6.41 25.20
N LYS A 41 -16.27 -5.89 25.74
CA LYS A 41 -17.58 -6.58 25.69
C LYS A 41 -18.08 -6.75 24.25
N GLU A 42 -17.98 -5.71 23.43
CA GLU A 42 -18.36 -5.75 22.02
C GLU A 42 -17.49 -6.75 21.24
N LEU A 43 -16.17 -6.74 21.43
CA LEU A 43 -15.26 -7.71 20.80
C LEU A 43 -15.55 -9.16 21.22
N LYS A 44 -15.89 -9.39 22.51
CA LYS A 44 -16.31 -10.73 22.98
C LYS A 44 -17.60 -11.21 22.31
N SER A 45 -18.49 -10.29 21.91
CA SER A 45 -19.74 -10.65 21.22
C SER A 45 -19.52 -11.22 19.82
N LEU A 46 -18.36 -10.98 19.19
CA LEU A 46 -17.97 -11.60 17.91
C LEU A 46 -17.80 -13.13 18.02
N GLY A 47 -17.52 -13.64 19.22
CA GLY A 47 -17.42 -15.07 19.50
C GLY A 47 -16.41 -15.83 18.62
N LYS A 48 -16.68 -17.12 18.42
CA LYS A 48 -15.83 -18.04 17.63
C LYS A 48 -15.71 -17.62 16.17
N ALA A 49 -16.78 -17.09 15.57
CA ALA A 49 -16.78 -16.63 14.18
C ALA A 49 -15.79 -15.49 13.93
N GLY A 50 -15.67 -14.53 14.87
CA GLY A 50 -14.66 -13.47 14.78
C GLY A 50 -13.23 -14.03 14.88
N LEU A 51 -13.01 -14.99 15.77
CA LEU A 51 -11.69 -15.61 16.00
C LEU A 51 -11.21 -16.46 14.83
N GLU A 52 -12.10 -17.22 14.19
CA GLU A 52 -11.78 -18.15 13.10
C GLU A 52 -11.87 -17.50 11.70
N SER A 53 -12.25 -16.23 11.63
CA SER A 53 -12.30 -15.52 10.37
C SER A 53 -10.89 -15.24 9.81
N SER A 54 -10.70 -15.42 8.50
CA SER A 54 -9.50 -15.02 7.77
C SER A 54 -9.72 -13.69 7.05
N TYR A 55 -8.65 -12.89 6.93
CA TYR A 55 -8.67 -11.67 6.13
C TYR A 55 -8.77 -12.03 4.64
N VAL A 56 -9.54 -11.28 3.88
CA VAL A 56 -9.69 -11.48 2.44
C VAL A 56 -8.96 -10.36 1.72
N ALA A 57 -7.85 -10.70 1.06
CA ALA A 57 -7.07 -9.77 0.26
C ALA A 57 -7.05 -10.20 -1.21
N GLU A 58 -7.33 -9.25 -2.10
CA GLU A 58 -7.19 -9.44 -3.56
C GLU A 58 -5.99 -8.67 -4.11
N THR A 59 -5.34 -7.84 -3.28
CA THR A 59 -4.14 -7.09 -3.63
C THR A 59 -3.04 -7.30 -2.61
N ALA A 60 -1.80 -6.98 -2.98
CA ALA A 60 -0.67 -7.04 -2.06
C ALA A 60 0.30 -5.90 -2.27
N PHE A 61 0.98 -5.50 -1.20
CA PHE A 61 2.18 -4.66 -1.24
C PHE A 61 3.40 -5.49 -0.91
N SER A 62 4.46 -5.34 -1.70
CA SER A 62 5.79 -5.83 -1.34
C SER A 62 6.34 -4.99 -0.19
N PHE A 63 6.76 -5.67 0.87
CA PHE A 63 7.59 -5.12 1.93
C PHE A 63 8.89 -5.93 2.01
N ASP A 64 10.01 -5.27 1.75
CA ASP A 64 11.32 -5.92 1.64
C ASP A 64 12.36 -5.16 2.46
N LEU A 65 12.82 -5.81 3.53
CA LEU A 65 13.81 -5.22 4.46
C LEU A 65 15.17 -5.00 3.79
N ASP A 66 15.56 -5.88 2.85
CA ASP A 66 16.82 -5.73 2.12
C ASP A 66 16.81 -4.45 1.29
N SER A 67 15.67 -4.16 0.63
CA SER A 67 15.45 -2.92 -0.09
C SER A 67 15.45 -1.70 0.84
N ASP A 68 14.77 -1.77 2.00
CA ASP A 68 14.75 -0.68 2.99
C ASP A 68 16.17 -0.35 3.50
N TRP A 69 16.91 -1.37 3.94
CA TRP A 69 18.28 -1.20 4.44
C TRP A 69 19.23 -0.70 3.34
N ALA A 70 19.20 -1.31 2.16
CA ALA A 70 20.10 -0.93 1.07
C ALA A 70 19.80 0.49 0.57
N LEU A 71 18.53 0.90 0.52
CA LEU A 71 18.15 2.25 0.15
C LEU A 71 18.57 3.27 1.23
N GLY A 72 18.41 2.93 2.51
CA GLY A 72 18.80 3.79 3.63
C GLY A 72 20.28 4.16 3.65
N VAL A 73 21.15 3.29 3.13
CA VAL A 73 22.60 3.57 3.01
C VAL A 73 22.89 4.60 1.92
N GLN A 74 22.24 4.50 0.76
CA GLN A 74 22.42 5.42 -0.38
C GLN A 74 21.09 5.72 -1.09
N PRO A 75 20.30 6.66 -0.53
CA PRO A 75 18.98 6.96 -1.09
C PRO A 75 19.05 7.82 -2.36
N GLY A 76 20.20 8.42 -2.65
CA GLY A 76 20.38 9.44 -3.71
C GLY A 76 19.73 10.77 -3.31
N ASN A 77 18.43 10.79 -3.02
CA ASN A 77 17.75 11.93 -2.44
C ASN A 77 17.55 11.75 -0.93
N ARG A 78 17.97 12.72 -0.11
CA ARG A 78 17.84 12.64 1.37
C ARG A 78 16.40 12.52 1.87
N LYS A 79 15.41 12.92 1.06
CA LYS A 79 13.98 12.80 1.37
C LYS A 79 13.38 11.47 0.93
N LEU A 80 14.08 10.67 0.13
CA LEU A 80 13.59 9.37 -0.31
C LEU A 80 13.74 8.35 0.83
N SER A 81 12.60 7.80 1.26
CA SER A 81 12.52 6.74 2.27
C SER A 81 11.61 5.63 1.76
N TYR A 82 12.03 4.38 1.91
CA TYR A 82 11.25 3.21 1.52
C TYR A 82 9.91 3.17 2.27
N ALA A 83 9.94 3.34 3.60
CA ALA A 83 8.74 3.37 4.42
C ALA A 83 7.78 4.50 4.03
N ALA A 84 8.29 5.70 3.73
CA ALA A 84 7.44 6.82 3.31
C ALA A 84 6.73 6.53 1.97
N GLN A 85 7.45 5.95 0.99
CA GLN A 85 6.90 5.57 -0.31
C GLN A 85 5.86 4.44 -0.16
N LEU A 86 6.17 3.41 0.63
CA LEU A 86 5.22 2.34 0.94
C LEU A 86 3.94 2.88 1.58
N MET A 87 4.04 3.77 2.56
CA MET A 87 2.87 4.35 3.22
C MET A 87 2.04 5.23 2.28
N ALA A 88 2.68 6.02 1.42
CA ALA A 88 1.99 6.85 0.43
C ALA A 88 1.20 6.01 -0.59
N TRP A 89 1.81 4.93 -1.07
CA TRP A 89 1.16 3.99 -1.99
C TRP A 89 0.06 3.19 -1.29
N TYR A 90 0.32 2.68 -0.08
CA TYR A 90 -0.66 1.95 0.71
C TYR A 90 -1.89 2.80 0.98
N GLY A 91 -1.74 4.04 1.48
CA GLY A 91 -2.86 4.94 1.75
C GLY A 91 -3.69 5.23 0.49
N SER A 92 -3.04 5.34 -0.67
CA SER A 92 -3.69 5.55 -1.97
C SER A 92 -4.56 4.35 -2.36
N VAL A 93 -4.08 3.12 -2.22
CA VAL A 93 -4.81 1.90 -2.57
C VAL A 93 -5.84 1.52 -1.51
N ALA A 94 -5.50 1.63 -0.22
CA ALA A 94 -6.38 1.31 0.90
C ALA A 94 -7.64 2.17 0.92
N SER A 95 -7.56 3.41 0.42
CA SER A 95 -8.74 4.28 0.25
C SER A 95 -9.83 3.68 -0.67
N ALA A 96 -9.48 2.70 -1.50
CA ALA A 96 -10.43 1.98 -2.34
C ALA A 96 -11.14 0.83 -1.62
N ASN A 97 -10.86 0.61 -0.32
CA ASN A 97 -11.46 -0.44 0.51
C ASN A 97 -11.27 -1.86 -0.03
N VAL A 98 -10.16 -2.07 -0.74
CA VAL A 98 -9.75 -3.39 -1.23
C VAL A 98 -8.83 -4.04 -0.20
N GLY A 99 -9.13 -5.30 0.14
CA GLY A 99 -8.30 -6.05 1.06
C GLY A 99 -6.89 -6.24 0.52
N THR A 100 -5.89 -5.87 1.31
CA THR A 100 -4.49 -5.79 0.89
C THR A 100 -3.57 -6.44 1.90
N ASP A 101 -2.76 -7.42 1.44
CA ASP A 101 -1.73 -8.05 2.25
C ASP A 101 -0.38 -7.32 2.13
N LEU A 102 0.49 -7.46 3.13
CA LEU A 102 1.93 -7.18 3.01
C LEU A 102 2.68 -8.49 2.82
N ILE A 103 3.51 -8.56 1.78
CA ILE A 103 4.16 -9.80 1.35
C ILE A 103 5.63 -9.57 1.00
N ARG A 104 6.35 -10.68 0.79
CA ARG A 104 7.56 -10.68 -0.03
C ARG A 104 7.27 -11.16 -1.43
N LEU A 105 8.01 -10.65 -2.42
CA LEU A 105 7.86 -11.06 -3.82
C LEU A 105 8.28 -12.50 -4.13
N ASP A 106 8.88 -13.23 -3.18
CA ASP A 106 9.21 -14.66 -3.33
C ASP A 106 8.21 -15.60 -2.63
N GLY A 107 7.11 -15.05 -2.10
CA GLY A 107 5.96 -15.79 -1.58
C GLY A 107 4.92 -16.11 -2.67
N ASP A 108 3.78 -16.67 -2.27
CA ASP A 108 2.69 -16.97 -3.21
C ASP A 108 1.98 -15.69 -3.68
N LEU A 109 2.13 -15.38 -4.97
CA LEU A 109 1.50 -14.22 -5.62
C LEU A 109 0.18 -14.58 -6.33
N SER A 110 -0.12 -15.87 -6.49
CA SER A 110 -1.15 -16.35 -7.41
C SER A 110 -2.58 -15.94 -7.02
N LYS A 111 -2.79 -15.68 -5.72
CA LYS A 111 -4.09 -15.26 -5.18
C LYS A 111 -4.41 -13.78 -5.40
N TYR A 112 -3.43 -12.95 -5.78
CA TYR A 112 -3.61 -11.51 -5.92
C TYR A 112 -3.93 -11.13 -7.37
N LYS A 113 -4.86 -10.19 -7.55
CA LYS A 113 -5.14 -9.55 -8.84
C LYS A 113 -4.11 -8.47 -9.17
N ALA A 114 -3.63 -7.77 -8.15
CA ALA A 114 -2.57 -6.78 -8.29
C ALA A 114 -1.54 -6.87 -7.15
N VAL A 115 -0.27 -6.76 -7.51
CA VAL A 115 0.86 -6.66 -6.57
C VAL A 115 1.57 -5.34 -6.82
N PHE A 116 1.68 -4.53 -5.78
CA PHE A 116 2.34 -3.23 -5.77
C PHE A 116 3.69 -3.35 -5.07
N ALA A 117 4.76 -2.89 -5.72
CA ALA A 117 6.12 -2.97 -5.19
C ALA A 117 6.82 -1.60 -5.30
N PRO A 118 6.42 -0.62 -4.47
CA PRO A 118 7.10 0.67 -4.46
C PRO A 118 8.55 0.50 -4.06
N VAL A 119 9.45 1.10 -4.82
CA VAL A 119 10.90 1.21 -4.57
C VAL A 119 11.53 -0.15 -4.22
N GLN A 120 11.19 -1.19 -5.00
CA GLN A 120 11.78 -2.53 -4.86
C GLN A 120 13.24 -2.52 -5.33
N TYR A 121 14.11 -2.01 -4.47
CA TYR A 121 15.49 -1.66 -4.78
C TYR A 121 16.39 -2.88 -4.96
N VAL A 122 16.18 -3.90 -4.12
CA VAL A 122 16.83 -5.20 -4.18
C VAL A 122 15.87 -6.20 -4.83
N VAL A 123 16.34 -6.91 -5.86
CA VAL A 123 15.59 -7.98 -6.52
C VAL A 123 16.50 -9.19 -6.72
N SER A 124 16.21 -10.26 -5.99
CA SER A 124 16.85 -11.57 -6.20
C SER A 124 16.33 -12.27 -7.45
N ALA A 125 17.10 -13.24 -7.96
CA ALA A 125 16.67 -14.08 -9.08
C ALA A 125 15.34 -14.81 -8.81
N LYS A 126 15.13 -15.26 -7.56
CA LYS A 126 13.89 -15.93 -7.14
C LYS A 126 12.68 -14.98 -7.18
N GLN A 127 12.83 -13.75 -6.67
CA GLN A 127 11.77 -12.74 -6.75
C GLN A 127 11.47 -12.38 -8.20
N ALA A 128 12.50 -12.20 -9.03
CA ALA A 128 12.33 -11.87 -10.44
C ALA A 128 11.55 -12.96 -11.21
N GLU A 129 11.90 -14.24 -11.02
CA GLU A 129 11.18 -15.33 -11.68
C GLU A 129 9.75 -15.48 -11.18
N ASN A 130 9.52 -15.27 -9.89
CA ASN A 130 8.17 -15.34 -9.34
C ASN A 130 7.28 -14.21 -9.89
N VAL A 131 7.78 -12.97 -9.96
CA VAL A 131 7.09 -11.84 -10.60
C VAL A 131 6.83 -12.13 -12.08
N ARG A 132 7.82 -12.66 -12.80
CA ARG A 132 7.67 -13.05 -14.21
C ARG A 132 6.57 -14.08 -14.41
N SER A 133 6.54 -15.13 -13.59
CA SER A 133 5.51 -16.16 -13.61
C SER A 133 4.12 -15.59 -13.28
N TYR A 134 4.04 -14.77 -12.23
CA TYR A 134 2.82 -14.09 -11.80
C TYR A 134 2.20 -13.24 -12.91
N VAL A 135 2.99 -12.34 -13.53
CA VAL A 135 2.51 -11.49 -14.62
C VAL A 135 2.14 -12.35 -15.84
N ARG A 136 2.99 -13.32 -16.22
CA ARG A 136 2.70 -14.23 -17.34
C ARG A 136 1.36 -14.93 -17.19
N ASN A 137 0.97 -15.27 -15.96
CA ASN A 137 -0.27 -15.98 -15.64
C ASN A 137 -1.50 -15.09 -15.47
N GLY A 138 -1.40 -13.78 -15.66
CA GLY A 138 -2.54 -12.86 -15.61
C GLY A 138 -2.48 -11.81 -14.51
N GLY A 139 -1.45 -11.85 -13.67
CA GLY A 139 -1.26 -10.86 -12.61
C GLY A 139 -0.96 -9.46 -13.13
N VAL A 140 -1.39 -8.45 -12.38
CA VAL A 140 -0.95 -7.07 -12.58
C VAL A 140 0.16 -6.75 -11.58
N PHE A 141 1.34 -6.40 -12.07
CA PHE A 141 2.47 -5.97 -11.24
C PHE A 141 2.70 -4.47 -11.44
N VAL A 142 2.71 -3.70 -10.36
CA VAL A 142 2.92 -2.25 -10.40
C VAL A 142 4.12 -1.92 -9.52
N THR A 143 5.11 -1.23 -10.07
CA THR A 143 6.34 -0.85 -9.37
C THR A 143 6.68 0.61 -9.65
N SER A 144 7.59 1.16 -8.87
CA SER A 144 8.10 2.51 -9.08
C SER A 144 9.54 2.52 -9.59
N PHE A 145 10.08 3.73 -9.71
CA PHE A 145 11.49 4.03 -9.85
C PHE A 145 12.36 3.23 -8.88
N ARG A 146 13.64 3.08 -9.24
CA ARG A 146 14.65 2.32 -8.49
C ARG A 146 14.39 0.82 -8.41
N LEU A 147 13.61 0.26 -9.33
CA LEU A 147 13.41 -1.19 -9.39
C LEU A 147 14.70 -1.94 -9.75
N GLY A 148 15.03 -2.98 -8.96
CA GLY A 148 16.01 -4.00 -9.33
C GLY A 148 17.41 -3.46 -9.59
N VAL A 149 17.81 -2.41 -8.86
CA VAL A 149 19.14 -1.80 -8.99
C VAL A 149 20.21 -2.70 -8.38
N LYS A 150 19.85 -3.44 -7.33
CA LYS A 150 20.77 -4.31 -6.61
C LYS A 150 20.28 -5.75 -6.56
N ASP A 151 21.23 -6.68 -6.44
CA ASP A 151 20.98 -8.07 -6.10
C ASP A 151 20.88 -8.28 -4.58
N GLU A 152 20.58 -9.51 -4.15
CA GLU A 152 20.45 -9.91 -2.75
C GLU A 152 21.73 -9.72 -1.90
N THR A 153 22.88 -9.53 -2.54
CA THR A 153 24.15 -9.23 -1.87
C THR A 153 24.42 -7.72 -1.77
N SER A 154 23.45 -6.89 -2.15
CA SER A 154 23.54 -5.44 -2.22
C SER A 154 24.56 -4.91 -3.25
N GLN A 155 24.97 -5.74 -4.20
CA GLN A 155 25.78 -5.31 -5.33
C GLN A 155 24.89 -4.71 -6.42
N ILE A 156 25.38 -3.67 -7.09
CA ILE A 156 24.68 -3.14 -8.27
C ILE A 156 24.73 -4.20 -9.35
N VAL A 157 23.59 -4.46 -9.99
CA VAL A 157 23.49 -5.48 -11.04
C VAL A 157 24.34 -5.11 -12.26
N ASP A 158 25.04 -6.08 -12.85
CA ASP A 158 25.83 -5.90 -14.08
C ASP A 158 24.95 -6.01 -15.34
N MET A 159 23.83 -5.28 -15.33
CA MET A 159 22.78 -5.34 -16.34
C MET A 159 22.13 -3.98 -16.55
N PRO A 160 21.62 -3.66 -17.75
CA PRO A 160 20.73 -2.52 -17.93
C PRO A 160 19.53 -2.60 -16.99
N LEU A 161 19.31 -1.54 -16.21
CA LEU A 161 18.18 -1.39 -15.30
C LEU A 161 16.84 -1.47 -16.06
N PRO A 162 15.77 -2.06 -15.48
CA PRO A 162 15.65 -2.53 -14.09
C PRO A 162 16.10 -3.98 -13.87
N GLY A 163 17.25 -4.35 -14.43
CA GLY A 163 17.97 -5.57 -14.11
C GLY A 163 17.19 -6.81 -14.54
N LEU A 164 16.99 -7.72 -13.60
CA LEU A 164 16.34 -9.01 -13.82
C LEU A 164 14.87 -8.91 -14.25
N LEU A 165 14.23 -7.74 -14.17
CA LEU A 165 12.83 -7.53 -14.57
C LEU A 165 12.66 -6.73 -15.86
N ARG A 166 13.74 -6.39 -16.57
CA ARG A 166 13.68 -5.63 -17.83
C ARG A 166 12.72 -6.23 -18.86
N ASP A 167 12.73 -7.55 -19.01
CA ASP A 167 11.86 -8.28 -19.94
C ASP A 167 10.38 -8.16 -19.56
N VAL A 168 10.07 -8.32 -18.26
CA VAL A 168 8.72 -8.20 -17.73
C VAL A 168 8.21 -6.77 -17.86
N MET A 169 9.03 -5.78 -17.50
CA MET A 169 8.67 -4.37 -17.56
C MET A 169 8.66 -3.80 -18.98
N GLY A 170 9.34 -4.44 -19.94
CA GLY A 170 9.38 -4.02 -21.34
C GLY A 170 10.08 -2.67 -21.57
N VAL A 171 10.97 -2.27 -20.65
CA VAL A 171 11.69 -0.99 -20.66
C VAL A 171 13.13 -1.18 -20.17
N THR A 172 14.03 -0.32 -20.61
CA THR A 172 15.30 -0.04 -19.91
C THR A 172 15.28 1.33 -19.26
N VAL A 173 16.01 1.54 -18.18
CA VAL A 173 16.26 2.88 -17.62
C VAL A 173 17.50 3.46 -18.29
N LYS A 174 17.33 4.54 -19.05
CA LYS A 174 18.42 5.22 -19.77
C LYS A 174 19.28 6.04 -18.82
N ASP A 175 18.63 6.74 -17.91
CA ASP A 175 19.24 7.59 -16.90
C ASP A 175 18.27 7.76 -15.72
N TYR A 176 18.76 8.27 -14.60
CA TYR A 176 17.94 8.58 -13.44
C TYR A 176 18.40 9.87 -12.76
N VAL A 177 17.44 10.58 -12.15
CA VAL A 177 17.66 11.90 -11.59
C VAL A 177 17.11 11.94 -10.16
N PRO A 178 17.98 11.97 -9.14
CA PRO A 178 17.58 12.42 -7.81
C PRO A 178 17.25 13.91 -7.88
N ILE A 179 15.99 14.28 -7.60
CA ILE A 179 15.52 15.66 -7.78
C ILE A 179 15.77 16.47 -6.51
N TYR A 180 16.49 17.57 -6.62
CA TYR A 180 16.68 18.50 -5.49
C TYR A 180 15.99 19.83 -5.76
N ASN A 181 16.22 20.41 -6.94
CA ASN A 181 15.75 21.75 -7.33
C ASN A 181 15.22 21.80 -8.78
N GLU A 182 15.34 20.70 -9.52
CA GLU A 182 14.93 20.58 -10.90
C GLU A 182 13.39 20.69 -11.01
N LYS A 183 12.93 21.48 -11.98
CA LYS A 183 11.50 21.57 -12.30
C LYS A 183 11.15 20.53 -13.34
N ILE A 184 10.74 19.37 -12.86
CA ILE A 184 10.33 18.23 -13.69
C ILE A 184 8.87 17.96 -13.38
N ALA A 185 8.07 17.71 -14.42
CA ALA A 185 6.69 17.30 -14.26
C ALA A 185 6.38 16.15 -15.24
N VAL A 186 5.22 15.53 -15.05
CA VAL A 186 4.69 14.49 -15.94
C VAL A 186 3.34 14.90 -16.50
N GLN A 187 3.18 14.69 -17.78
CA GLN A 187 1.92 14.78 -18.49
C GLN A 187 1.35 13.37 -18.68
N PHE A 188 0.09 13.19 -18.29
CA PHE A 188 -0.59 11.89 -18.34
C PHE A 188 -1.31 11.66 -19.67
N GLY A 189 -1.24 10.42 -20.16
CA GLY A 189 -2.07 9.93 -21.25
C GLY A 189 -3.51 9.65 -20.82
N THR A 190 -4.32 9.17 -21.76
CA THR A 190 -5.77 8.97 -21.60
C THR A 190 -6.15 8.01 -20.47
N GLU A 191 -5.37 6.95 -20.29
CA GLU A 191 -5.60 5.88 -19.31
C GLU A 191 -5.37 6.35 -17.87
N LEU A 192 -4.56 7.40 -17.70
CA LEU A 192 -4.23 8.02 -16.43
C LEU A 192 -4.66 9.49 -16.41
N ALA A 193 -5.74 9.84 -17.12
CA ALA A 193 -6.13 11.22 -17.38
C ALA A 193 -6.34 12.07 -16.12
N GLY A 194 -5.91 13.34 -16.20
CA GLY A 194 -6.00 14.36 -15.16
C GLY A 194 -4.84 15.34 -15.26
N PRO A 195 -4.70 16.28 -14.32
CA PRO A 195 -3.72 17.37 -14.42
C PRO A 195 -2.28 16.83 -14.40
N ASP A 196 -1.37 17.58 -15.03
CA ASP A 196 0.07 17.34 -14.94
C ASP A 196 0.53 17.36 -13.47
N ALA A 197 1.53 16.54 -13.15
CA ALA A 197 2.03 16.39 -11.79
C ALA A 197 3.51 16.75 -11.71
N GLU A 198 3.89 17.53 -10.70
CA GLU A 198 5.29 17.82 -10.42
C GLU A 198 5.99 16.61 -9.78
N CYS A 199 7.25 16.40 -10.16
CA CYS A 199 8.12 15.40 -9.57
C CYS A 199 9.11 16.09 -8.62
N ALA A 200 9.18 15.62 -7.37
CA ALA A 200 9.99 16.27 -6.34
C ALA A 200 11.11 15.41 -5.78
N LEU A 201 11.01 14.08 -5.89
CA LEU A 201 12.00 13.16 -5.30
C LEU A 201 12.89 12.47 -6.33
N TRP A 202 12.30 11.93 -7.40
CA TRP A 202 13.00 11.04 -8.31
C TRP A 202 12.40 11.02 -9.72
N ALA A 203 13.23 10.85 -10.74
CA ALA A 203 12.83 10.55 -12.10
C ALA A 203 13.74 9.49 -12.74
N ASP A 204 13.19 8.31 -13.06
CA ASP A 204 13.82 7.32 -13.94
C ASP A 204 13.40 7.61 -15.39
N LEU A 205 14.36 7.88 -16.27
CA LEU A 205 14.11 8.14 -17.69
C LEU A 205 13.98 6.81 -18.44
N LEU A 206 12.74 6.39 -18.71
CA LEU A 206 12.47 5.10 -19.30
C LEU A 206 12.66 5.13 -20.82
N THR A 207 13.26 4.07 -21.36
CA THR A 207 13.32 3.76 -22.79
C THR A 207 12.48 2.51 -23.04
N PRO A 208 11.24 2.67 -23.53
CA PRO A 208 10.37 1.55 -23.83
C PRO A 208 10.93 0.69 -24.96
N GLN A 209 10.78 -0.63 -24.82
CA GLN A 209 11.10 -1.63 -25.85
C GLN A 209 9.81 -2.27 -26.37
N THR A 210 9.05 -2.90 -25.46
CA THR A 210 7.72 -3.48 -25.75
C THR A 210 6.60 -2.77 -25.00
N ALA A 211 6.95 -1.99 -23.97
CA ALA A 211 5.97 -1.28 -23.16
C ALA A 211 5.35 -0.09 -23.91
N THR A 212 4.08 0.16 -23.66
CA THR A 212 3.36 1.37 -24.08
C THR A 212 3.53 2.46 -23.03
N VAL A 213 3.68 3.71 -23.48
CA VAL A 213 3.85 4.88 -22.60
C VAL A 213 2.50 5.38 -22.12
N LEU A 214 2.31 5.49 -20.81
CA LEU A 214 1.12 6.03 -20.16
C LEU A 214 1.28 7.48 -19.68
N ALA A 215 2.51 7.93 -19.45
CA ALA A 215 2.81 9.31 -19.12
C ALA A 215 4.23 9.67 -19.60
N LYS A 216 4.43 10.93 -19.96
CA LYS A 216 5.71 11.47 -20.42
C LYS A 216 6.17 12.59 -19.51
N TYR A 217 7.47 12.73 -19.34
CA TYR A 217 8.06 13.89 -18.69
C TYR A 217 7.86 15.14 -19.54
N THR A 218 7.70 16.27 -18.87
CA THR A 218 7.73 17.62 -19.45
C THR A 218 8.93 18.41 -18.90
N GLY A 219 9.24 19.54 -19.54
CA GLY A 219 10.34 20.41 -19.11
C GLY A 219 11.71 19.88 -19.51
N ALA A 220 12.61 19.67 -18.55
CA ALA A 220 14.01 19.31 -18.84
C ALA A 220 14.18 17.97 -19.57
N TYR A 221 13.20 17.06 -19.44
CA TYR A 221 13.19 15.73 -20.06
C TYR A 221 11.98 15.53 -20.97
N GLU A 222 11.51 16.62 -21.60
CA GLU A 222 10.34 16.64 -22.49
C GLU A 222 10.27 15.42 -23.42
N GLY A 223 9.15 14.71 -23.37
CA GLY A 223 8.86 13.58 -24.24
C GLY A 223 9.44 12.23 -23.80
N ALA A 224 10.35 12.19 -22.83
CA ALA A 224 10.85 10.94 -22.25
C ALA A 224 9.72 10.19 -21.51
N ALA A 225 9.73 8.85 -21.54
CA ALA A 225 8.70 8.06 -20.88
C ALA A 225 8.87 8.08 -19.36
N ALA A 226 7.80 8.42 -18.64
CA ALA A 226 7.75 8.50 -17.18
C ALA A 226 6.98 7.33 -16.56
N ILE A 227 5.84 6.96 -17.18
CA ILE A 227 5.04 5.82 -16.75
C ILE A 227 4.79 4.93 -17.96
N THR A 228 4.96 3.62 -17.81
CA THR A 228 4.78 2.65 -18.90
C THR A 228 4.00 1.43 -18.44
N VAL A 229 3.34 0.75 -19.39
CA VAL A 229 2.71 -0.55 -19.18
C VAL A 229 3.15 -1.53 -20.26
N ASN A 230 3.55 -2.72 -19.84
CA ASN A 230 3.89 -3.83 -20.73
C ASN A 230 2.88 -4.96 -20.58
N ALA A 231 2.39 -5.48 -21.70
CA ALA A 231 1.66 -6.74 -21.71
C ALA A 231 2.68 -7.88 -21.71
N PHE A 232 2.60 -8.78 -20.73
CA PHE A 232 3.53 -9.89 -20.61
C PHE A 232 2.77 -11.18 -20.28
N GLY A 233 2.72 -12.12 -21.23
CA GLY A 233 1.81 -13.25 -21.16
C GLY A 233 0.35 -12.79 -21.10
N LYS A 234 -0.38 -13.22 -20.07
CA LYS A 234 -1.79 -12.87 -19.86
C LYS A 234 -1.99 -11.62 -18.97
N GLY A 235 -0.93 -11.12 -18.35
CA GLY A 235 -0.99 -10.03 -17.37
C GLY A 235 -0.34 -8.75 -17.86
N LYS A 236 -0.12 -7.82 -16.92
CA LYS A 236 0.43 -6.50 -17.19
C LYS A 236 1.47 -6.11 -16.15
N ALA A 237 2.53 -5.45 -16.59
CA ALA A 237 3.55 -4.88 -15.71
C ALA A 237 3.61 -3.36 -15.92
N VAL A 238 3.53 -2.57 -14.85
CA VAL A 238 3.47 -1.11 -14.88
C VAL A 238 4.65 -0.53 -14.13
N TYR A 239 5.46 0.29 -14.81
CA TYR A 239 6.61 0.99 -14.23
C TYR A 239 6.27 2.47 -14.05
N ILE A 240 6.28 2.96 -12.82
CA ILE A 240 6.13 4.38 -12.48
C ILE A 240 7.52 4.98 -12.19
N GLY A 241 8.17 5.54 -13.21
CA GLY A 241 9.51 6.12 -13.09
C GLY A 241 9.55 7.48 -12.40
N ALA A 242 8.40 8.11 -12.20
CA ALA A 242 8.26 9.41 -11.57
C ALA A 242 7.78 9.31 -10.12
N ASP A 243 8.39 10.09 -9.23
CA ASP A 243 7.73 10.49 -7.99
C ASP A 243 6.55 11.43 -8.31
N LEU A 244 5.43 11.23 -7.62
CA LEU A 244 4.18 11.96 -7.86
C LEU A 244 3.70 12.58 -6.56
N ASP A 245 3.10 13.77 -6.63
CA ASP A 245 2.39 14.35 -5.50
C ASP A 245 1.24 13.43 -5.03
N ALA A 246 0.83 13.57 -3.77
CA ALA A 246 -0.14 12.66 -3.15
C ALA A 246 -1.47 12.54 -3.92
N LYS A 247 -1.96 13.63 -4.54
CA LYS A 247 -3.22 13.59 -5.28
C LYS A 247 -3.06 12.83 -6.59
N SER A 248 -1.97 13.09 -7.30
CA SER A 248 -1.65 12.42 -8.56
C SER A 248 -1.33 10.95 -8.35
N LEU A 249 -0.55 10.61 -7.32
CA LEU A 249 -0.27 9.23 -6.94
C LEU A 249 -1.55 8.45 -6.64
N ALA A 250 -2.45 9.02 -5.82
CA ALA A 250 -3.72 8.38 -5.48
C ALA A 250 -4.57 8.10 -6.72
N ARG A 251 -4.74 9.09 -7.59
CA ARG A 251 -5.46 8.95 -8.86
C ARG A 251 -4.86 7.87 -9.75
N VAL A 252 -3.54 7.87 -9.93
CA VAL A 252 -2.83 6.88 -10.77
C VAL A 252 -2.99 5.48 -10.19
N LEU A 253 -2.71 5.28 -8.90
CA LEU A 253 -2.83 3.96 -8.27
C LEU A 253 -4.26 3.44 -8.27
N GLN A 254 -5.27 4.30 -8.13
CA GLN A 254 -6.68 3.92 -8.26
C GLN A 254 -7.02 3.48 -9.70
N ALA A 255 -6.52 4.18 -10.72
CA ALA A 255 -6.69 3.78 -12.12
C ALA A 255 -6.03 2.41 -12.40
N LEU A 256 -4.80 2.21 -11.89
CA LEU A 256 -4.08 0.95 -12.03
C LEU A 256 -4.73 -0.20 -11.25
N LEU A 257 -5.31 0.08 -10.07
CA LEU A 257 -6.11 -0.87 -9.32
C LEU A 257 -7.34 -1.30 -10.13
N ALA A 258 -8.05 -0.36 -10.74
CA ALA A 258 -9.21 -0.66 -11.60
C ALA A 258 -8.83 -1.53 -12.81
N MET A 259 -7.63 -1.34 -13.39
CA MET A 259 -7.11 -2.18 -14.47
C MET A 259 -6.94 -3.66 -14.09
N SER A 260 -6.74 -3.96 -12.80
CA SER A 260 -6.66 -5.35 -12.31
C SER A 260 -8.02 -6.03 -12.14
N GLY A 261 -9.12 -5.28 -12.25
CA GLY A 261 -10.46 -5.77 -11.93
C GLY A 261 -10.70 -5.98 -10.43
N SER A 262 -9.77 -5.54 -9.58
CA SER A 262 -9.94 -5.53 -8.13
C SER A 262 -10.88 -4.39 -7.72
N LYS A 263 -11.86 -4.70 -6.87
CA LYS A 263 -12.85 -3.74 -6.39
C LYS A 263 -13.32 -4.11 -4.99
N SER A 264 -13.62 -3.10 -4.18
CA SER A 264 -14.26 -3.34 -2.89
C SER A 264 -15.60 -4.05 -3.08
N ALA A 265 -15.90 -4.98 -2.18
CA ALA A 265 -17.24 -5.59 -2.09
C ALA A 265 -18.29 -4.61 -1.53
N PHE A 266 -17.86 -3.46 -1.01
CA PHE A 266 -18.70 -2.49 -0.31
C PHE A 266 -18.46 -1.07 -0.81
N GLY A 267 -19.53 -0.33 -1.07
CA GLY A 267 -19.46 1.12 -1.23
C GLY A 267 -19.29 1.78 0.14
N ALA A 268 -18.40 2.76 0.23
CA ALA A 268 -18.19 3.55 1.44
C ALA A 268 -17.96 5.04 1.10
N PRO A 269 -18.43 5.97 1.94
CA PRO A 269 -18.09 7.39 1.79
C PRO A 269 -16.58 7.64 1.95
N THR A 270 -16.10 8.76 1.40
CA THR A 270 -14.72 9.20 1.60
C THR A 270 -14.38 9.28 3.09
N GLY A 271 -13.22 8.73 3.46
CA GLY A 271 -12.75 8.69 4.84
C GLY A 271 -13.31 7.53 5.67
N VAL A 272 -14.13 6.64 5.10
CA VAL A 272 -14.60 5.41 5.76
C VAL A 272 -13.81 4.21 5.23
N GLU A 273 -13.07 3.55 6.14
CA GLU A 273 -12.37 2.31 5.86
C GLU A 273 -13.29 1.08 6.08
N VAL A 274 -13.23 0.14 5.13
CA VAL A 274 -13.96 -1.13 5.19
C VAL A 274 -12.99 -2.28 5.01
N THR A 275 -13.00 -3.22 5.97
CA THR A 275 -12.21 -4.45 5.90
C THR A 275 -13.12 -5.66 5.95
N ARG A 276 -12.74 -6.72 5.24
CA ARG A 276 -13.51 -7.96 5.17
C ARG A 276 -12.74 -9.11 5.80
N ARG A 277 -13.42 -9.83 6.68
CA ARG A 277 -13.00 -11.14 7.18
C ARG A 277 -14.09 -12.16 6.94
N GLN A 278 -13.71 -13.41 6.69
CA GLN A 278 -14.65 -14.50 6.39
C GLN A 278 -14.34 -15.74 7.24
N ALA A 279 -15.35 -16.36 7.82
CA ALA A 279 -15.24 -17.63 8.57
C ALA A 279 -16.03 -18.74 7.87
N GLY A 280 -15.48 -19.98 7.85
CA GLY A 280 -16.07 -21.17 7.23
C GLY A 280 -15.72 -21.38 5.75
N GLU A 281 -15.82 -22.63 5.26
CA GLU A 281 -15.74 -22.96 3.82
C GLU A 281 -17.01 -22.50 3.09
N MET A 282 -16.89 -22.11 1.81
CA MET A 282 -18.06 -21.80 0.96
C MET A 282 -18.89 -23.07 0.78
N PRO A 283 -20.13 -23.17 1.30
CA PRO A 283 -21.01 -24.26 0.92
C PRO A 283 -21.46 -24.02 -0.52
N SER A 284 -21.49 -25.08 -1.32
CA SER A 284 -22.32 -25.12 -2.52
C SER A 284 -23.76 -24.75 -2.11
N MET A 285 -24.21 -23.56 -2.51
CA MET A 285 -25.45 -22.88 -2.08
C MET A 285 -25.44 -22.24 -0.68
N GLY A 286 -25.20 -20.92 -0.66
CA GLY A 286 -26.24 -20.01 -0.16
C GLY A 286 -26.19 -19.47 1.26
N ALA A 287 -25.12 -19.65 2.05
CA ALA A 287 -25.02 -18.99 3.36
C ALA A 287 -23.59 -18.53 3.67
N LEU A 288 -23.24 -17.32 3.22
CA LEU A 288 -22.02 -16.63 3.64
C LEU A 288 -22.30 -15.87 4.95
N ARG A 289 -21.71 -16.33 6.06
CA ARG A 289 -21.59 -15.49 7.26
C ARG A 289 -20.41 -14.52 7.07
N CYS A 290 -20.67 -13.37 6.47
CA CYS A 290 -19.71 -12.27 6.42
C CYS A 290 -19.64 -11.59 7.79
N ALA A 291 -18.49 -11.67 8.46
CA ALA A 291 -18.15 -10.75 9.54
C ALA A 291 -17.53 -9.50 8.90
N GLY A 292 -18.37 -8.57 8.45
CA GLY A 292 -17.90 -7.26 8.03
C GLY A 292 -17.42 -6.48 9.25
N LEU A 293 -16.14 -6.12 9.29
CA LEU A 293 -15.62 -5.22 10.31
C LEU A 293 -15.54 -3.82 9.67
N MET A 294 -16.52 -2.99 9.99
CA MET A 294 -16.54 -1.57 9.63
C MET A 294 -15.90 -0.79 10.77
N ARG A 295 -14.80 -0.05 10.56
CA ARG A 295 -14.36 0.93 11.56
C ARG A 295 -13.43 2.05 11.05
N TRP A 296 -13.76 3.23 11.56
CA TRP A 296 -13.06 4.52 11.68
C TRP A 296 -13.12 5.52 10.51
N CYS A 297 -13.54 6.73 10.89
CA CYS A 297 -13.47 7.97 10.13
C CYS A 297 -12.40 8.84 10.81
N TRP A 298 -11.29 9.09 10.12
CA TRP A 298 -10.32 10.10 10.56
C TRP A 298 -10.82 11.47 10.12
N ARG A 299 -11.35 12.26 11.06
CA ARG A 299 -11.51 13.71 10.85
C ARG A 299 -10.14 14.34 11.12
N GLY A 300 -9.55 14.97 10.10
CA GLY A 300 -8.33 15.76 10.25
C GLY A 300 -8.44 16.81 11.36
N SER A 301 -7.29 17.23 11.88
CA SER A 301 -7.08 18.00 13.12
C SER A 301 -7.76 19.38 13.25
N ASP A 302 -8.57 19.83 12.28
CA ASP A 302 -9.11 21.20 12.24
C ASP A 302 -10.57 21.34 12.70
N GLN A 303 -11.22 20.27 13.16
CA GLN A 303 -12.58 20.38 13.72
C GLN A 303 -12.70 19.70 15.08
N ARG A 304 -12.41 20.46 16.14
CA ARG A 304 -12.93 20.15 17.48
C ARG A 304 -14.46 20.29 17.44
N PRO A 305 -15.26 19.25 17.78
CA PRO A 305 -16.69 19.41 17.89
C PRO A 305 -17.02 20.39 19.03
N ALA A 306 -18.01 21.25 18.81
CA ALA A 306 -18.56 22.10 19.86
C ALA A 306 -19.11 21.22 21.01
N PRO A 307 -19.03 21.67 22.28
CA PRO A 307 -19.52 20.90 23.40
C PRO A 307 -21.05 20.77 23.31
N GLY A 308 -21.52 19.59 22.88
CA GLY A 308 -22.95 19.30 22.71
C GLY A 308 -23.27 18.24 21.67
N ASP A 309 -22.38 17.98 20.70
CA ASP A 309 -22.68 17.10 19.54
C ASP A 309 -21.89 15.77 19.55
N GLN A 310 -21.87 15.07 20.69
CA GLN A 310 -21.40 13.69 20.76
C GLN A 310 -22.53 12.71 20.37
N LYS A 311 -22.89 12.65 19.10
CA LYS A 311 -23.50 11.42 18.55
C LYS A 311 -22.37 10.45 18.18
N GLN A 312 -21.96 9.65 19.17
CA GLN A 312 -21.13 8.46 18.96
C GLN A 312 -21.84 7.56 17.95
N SER A 313 -21.21 7.32 16.79
CA SER A 313 -21.69 6.29 15.87
C SER A 313 -21.32 4.91 16.44
N PRO A 314 -22.29 4.00 16.65
CA PRO A 314 -21.98 2.65 17.12
C PRO A 314 -21.18 1.87 16.08
N LEU A 315 -20.44 0.84 16.51
CA LEU A 315 -19.94 -0.21 15.63
C LEU A 315 -21.15 -0.82 14.88
N ALA A 316 -21.32 -0.48 13.61
CA ALA A 316 -22.35 -1.08 12.78
C ALA A 316 -21.81 -2.40 12.20
N LEU A 317 -22.10 -3.50 12.88
CA LEU A 317 -21.99 -4.85 12.33
C LEU A 317 -23.22 -5.09 11.44
N LEU A 318 -23.06 -4.97 10.12
CA LEU A 318 -24.07 -5.43 9.18
C LEU A 318 -23.99 -6.96 9.09
N GLY A 319 -24.80 -7.64 9.89
CA GLY A 319 -25.11 -9.05 9.70
C GLY A 319 -26.20 -9.18 8.64
N PHE A 320 -25.85 -9.68 7.44
CA PHE A 320 -26.84 -10.06 6.45
C PHE A 320 -27.33 -11.48 6.77
N ARG A 321 -28.65 -11.65 6.84
CA ARG A 321 -29.32 -12.97 6.91
C ARG A 321 -29.29 -13.63 5.54
#